data_AF-A0A7W8EDA9-F1
#
_entry.id   AF-A0A7W8EDA9-F1
#
_cell.length_a   1.000
_cell.length_b   1.000
_cell.length_c   1.000
_cell.angle_alpha   90.00
_cell.angle_beta   90.00
_cell.angle_gamma   90.00
#
_symmetry.space_group_name_H-M   'P 1'
#
loop_
_entity.id
_entity.type
_entity.pdbx_description
1 polymer ?
#
loop_
_entity_poly.entity_id
_entity_poly.type
_entity_poly.pdbx_seq_one_letter_code
_entity_poly.pdbx_strand_id
1 'polypeptide(L)'
;MSDFKPGLEGVVAFETEIAEPDKEGGALRYRGVDIEELVGRVPFGHVWGLLVDNKFQPGLPPAEPYPIPVHSGDIRVDVQSALAMLAPAYGFKALLDIDDEQARDDLARASVMALSFVAQSARGLGLPMVPQSRVDEAKTIVERFMVRWRGEPDPKHVKAIDAYWTSAAEHGMNASTFTARVIASTGADVAAALSGAVGAMSGPLHGGAPARVLHMIEGVEQLGDAKKYVQSELDKGNRLMGFGHRVYRAEDPRARVLRRTAKELDAPRYEVAQALETAALEELHARKPDRVLATNVEYWAAVVLDFAEVPSHMFTSMFTCARTAGWAAHILEQKRTGRLVRPSANYTGPATRPLSDVPGAAEVAGLI
;
A
#
# COMPACT_ATOMS: atom_id res chain seq x y z
N MET A 1 -16.62 -32.37 0.50
CA MET A 1 -16.71 -30.93 0.17
C MET A 1 -15.74 -30.69 -0.97
N SER A 2 -16.10 -29.87 -1.96
CA SER A 2 -15.18 -29.55 -3.06
C SER A 2 -13.95 -28.82 -2.51
N ASP A 3 -12.75 -29.26 -2.86
CA ASP A 3 -11.48 -28.59 -2.47
C ASP A 3 -11.26 -27.24 -3.20
N PHE A 4 -12.11 -26.88 -4.16
CA PHE A 4 -12.05 -25.59 -4.85
C PHE A 4 -12.48 -24.43 -3.93
N LYS A 5 -11.58 -23.45 -3.78
CA LYS A 5 -11.81 -22.21 -3.03
C LYS A 5 -11.62 -21.00 -3.96
N PRO A 6 -12.69 -20.38 -4.49
CA PRO A 6 -12.55 -19.17 -5.31
C PRO A 6 -11.90 -18.06 -4.48
N GLY A 7 -10.88 -17.40 -5.04
CA GLY A 7 -10.19 -16.28 -4.38
C GLY A 7 -9.20 -16.67 -3.28
N LEU A 8 -8.92 -17.97 -3.07
CA LEU A 8 -7.95 -18.48 -2.08
C LEU A 8 -8.24 -18.10 -0.61
N GLU A 9 -9.51 -17.82 -0.28
CA GLU A 9 -9.88 -17.47 1.09
C GLU A 9 -9.58 -18.62 2.07
N GLY A 10 -8.82 -18.33 3.12
CA GLY A 10 -8.39 -19.31 4.12
C GLY A 10 -7.40 -20.37 3.60
N VAL A 11 -6.80 -20.17 2.42
CA VAL A 11 -5.68 -20.98 1.93
C VAL A 11 -4.37 -20.36 2.43
N VAL A 12 -3.58 -21.12 3.18
CA VAL A 12 -2.24 -20.70 3.58
C VAL A 12 -1.27 -21.06 2.45
N ALA A 13 -0.83 -20.05 1.70
CA ALA A 13 0.09 -20.22 0.58
C ALA A 13 1.57 -20.17 0.98
N PHE A 14 1.89 -19.53 2.11
CA PHE A 14 3.26 -19.28 2.57
C PHE A 14 3.32 -19.28 4.10
N GLU A 15 4.47 -19.69 4.63
CA GLU A 15 4.93 -19.32 5.97
C GLU A 15 5.79 -18.06 5.84
N THR A 16 5.80 -17.20 6.86
CA THR A 16 6.56 -15.94 6.84
C THR A 16 7.07 -15.56 8.22
N GLU A 17 8.24 -14.95 8.26
CA GLU A 17 8.87 -14.41 9.47
C GLU A 17 8.82 -12.87 9.52
N ILE A 18 8.15 -12.22 8.55
CA ILE A 18 8.26 -10.77 8.32
C ILE A 18 7.38 -9.97 9.26
N ALA A 19 6.10 -10.30 9.33
CA ALA A 19 5.13 -9.55 10.11
C ALA A 19 3.96 -10.43 10.54
N GLU A 20 3.37 -10.06 11.66
CA GLU A 20 2.23 -10.76 12.25
C GLU A 20 1.12 -9.74 12.56
N PRO A 21 0.04 -9.73 11.76
CA PRO A 21 -1.21 -9.08 12.14
C PRO A 21 -1.97 -10.00 13.10
N ASP A 22 -2.07 -9.62 14.38
CA ASP A 22 -2.81 -10.40 15.37
C ASP A 22 -4.31 -10.40 15.04
N LYS A 23 -4.85 -11.56 14.66
CA LYS A 23 -6.23 -11.70 14.18
C LYS A 23 -7.27 -11.44 15.25
N GLU A 24 -6.96 -11.74 16.52
CA GLU A 24 -7.87 -11.46 17.63
C GLU A 24 -7.96 -9.95 17.93
N GLY A 25 -7.07 -9.16 17.31
CA GLY A 25 -7.08 -7.71 17.37
C GLY A 25 -6.40 -7.22 18.64
N GLY A 26 -5.26 -6.57 18.47
CA GLY A 26 -4.49 -6.05 19.61
C GLY A 26 -3.13 -5.50 19.23
N ALA A 27 -2.50 -6.07 18.20
CA ALA A 27 -1.17 -5.67 17.76
C ALA A 27 -0.93 -5.95 16.27
N LEU A 28 -0.04 -5.15 15.68
CA LEU A 28 0.62 -5.47 14.43
C LEU A 28 2.11 -5.46 14.72
N ARG A 29 2.79 -6.59 14.46
CA ARG A 29 4.22 -6.73 14.74
C ARG A 29 5.02 -6.84 13.45
N TYR A 30 6.08 -6.04 13.32
CA TYR A 30 7.10 -6.17 12.29
C TYR A 30 8.32 -6.84 12.90
N ARG A 31 8.65 -8.06 12.45
CA ARG A 31 9.69 -8.91 13.05
C ARG A 31 9.56 -9.03 14.58
N GLY A 32 8.33 -9.15 15.06
CA GLY A 32 8.02 -9.23 16.49
C GLY A 32 7.96 -7.88 17.23
N VAL A 33 8.35 -6.77 16.61
CA VAL A 33 8.27 -5.42 17.20
C VAL A 33 6.92 -4.78 16.90
N ASP A 34 6.19 -4.36 17.93
CA ASP A 34 4.90 -3.70 17.76
C ASP A 34 5.04 -2.37 17.01
N ILE A 35 4.16 -2.10 16.05
CA ILE A 35 4.14 -0.82 15.33
C ILE A 35 3.92 0.38 16.26
N GLU A 36 3.26 0.19 17.41
CA GLU A 36 3.06 1.26 18.39
C GLU A 36 4.39 1.78 18.97
N GLU A 37 5.40 0.91 19.02
CA GLU A 37 6.77 1.24 19.46
C GLU A 37 7.65 1.79 18.32
N LEU A 38 7.24 1.60 17.07
CA LEU A 38 7.96 2.10 15.89
C LEU A 38 7.49 3.50 15.47
N VAL A 39 6.17 3.71 15.39
CA VAL A 39 5.58 4.94 14.87
C VAL A 39 5.96 6.15 15.74
N GLY A 40 6.60 7.13 15.10
CA GLY A 40 7.07 8.37 15.74
C GLY A 40 8.42 8.25 16.45
N ARG A 41 9.03 7.05 16.48
CA ARG A 41 10.33 6.80 17.13
C ARG A 41 11.41 6.33 16.15
N VAL A 42 11.04 5.49 15.19
CA VAL A 42 11.96 4.91 14.20
C VAL A 42 11.60 5.46 12.82
N PRO A 43 12.51 6.18 12.14
CA PRO A 43 12.25 6.66 10.78
C PRO A 43 11.94 5.50 9.82
N PHE A 44 11.02 5.71 8.87
CA PHE A 44 10.58 4.70 7.92
C PHE A 44 11.73 3.98 7.20
N GLY A 45 12.82 4.69 6.87
CA GLY A 45 14.00 4.10 6.24
C GLY A 45 14.65 2.97 7.05
N HIS A 46 14.57 3.02 8.39
CA HIS A 46 15.03 1.96 9.28
C HIS A 46 13.97 0.89 9.54
N VAL A 47 12.68 1.23 9.44
CA VAL A 47 11.58 0.25 9.45
C VAL A 47 11.66 -0.65 8.21
N TRP A 48 12.05 -0.10 7.06
CA TRP A 48 12.36 -0.90 5.86
C TRP A 48 13.48 -1.90 6.15
N GLY A 49 14.58 -1.45 6.77
CA GLY A 49 15.67 -2.33 7.21
C GLY A 49 15.19 -3.43 8.16
N LEU A 50 14.37 -3.07 9.16
CA LEU A 50 13.80 -4.05 10.09
C LEU A 50 13.01 -5.13 9.34
N LEU A 51 12.12 -4.75 8.42
CA LEU A 51 11.30 -5.69 7.68
C LEU A 51 12.15 -6.60 6.78
N VAL A 52 13.11 -6.05 6.04
CA VAL A 52 13.90 -6.80 5.04
C VAL A 52 15.00 -7.64 5.72
N ASP A 53 15.72 -7.04 6.67
CA ASP A 53 16.97 -7.57 7.22
C ASP A 53 16.85 -8.09 8.66
N ASN A 54 15.69 -7.91 9.30
CA ASN A 54 15.50 -8.13 10.75
C ASN A 54 16.50 -7.32 11.62
N LYS A 55 16.92 -6.16 11.11
CA LYS A 55 17.85 -5.22 11.74
C LYS A 55 17.54 -3.81 11.28
N PHE A 56 17.70 -2.80 12.11
CA PHE A 56 17.47 -1.41 11.68
C PHE A 56 18.52 -0.87 10.70
N GLN A 57 19.68 -1.52 10.60
CA GLN A 57 20.79 -1.13 9.75
C GLN A 57 21.36 -2.34 8.97
N PRO A 58 21.74 -2.15 7.70
CA PRO A 58 21.54 -0.94 6.89
C PRO A 58 20.05 -0.68 6.58
N GLY A 59 19.60 0.56 6.69
CA GLY A 59 18.26 0.98 6.25
C GLY A 59 18.17 1.18 4.72
N LEU A 60 17.13 1.89 4.29
CA LEU A 60 17.05 2.42 2.92
C LEU A 60 18.15 3.46 2.67
N PRO A 61 18.92 3.34 1.58
CA PRO A 61 19.85 4.39 1.14
C PRO A 61 19.08 5.59 0.56
N PRO A 62 19.71 6.78 0.43
CA PRO A 62 19.12 7.88 -0.33
C PRO A 62 19.00 7.53 -1.81
N ALA A 63 17.96 8.04 -2.48
CA ALA A 63 17.77 7.85 -3.91
C ALA A 63 18.83 8.59 -4.72
N GLU A 64 19.37 7.90 -5.73
CA GLU A 64 20.29 8.48 -6.70
C GLU A 64 19.56 9.51 -7.60
N PRO A 65 20.30 10.48 -8.16
CA PRO A 65 19.74 11.42 -9.12
C PRO A 65 19.33 10.68 -10.40
N TYR A 66 18.03 10.50 -10.57
CA TYR A 66 17.45 9.93 -11.78
C TYR A 66 16.09 10.59 -12.03
N PRO A 67 15.97 11.43 -13.08
CA PRO A 67 14.71 12.00 -13.49
C PRO A 67 13.71 10.90 -13.84
N ILE A 68 12.48 11.00 -13.36
CA ILE A 68 11.43 10.05 -13.72
C ILE A 68 11.26 10.04 -15.25
N PRO A 69 11.32 8.87 -15.92
CA PRO A 69 11.31 8.80 -17.38
C PRO A 69 9.90 8.80 -17.99
N VAL A 70 8.85 8.81 -17.16
CA VAL A 70 7.45 8.67 -17.58
C VAL A 70 6.60 9.76 -16.94
N HIS A 71 5.71 10.36 -17.75
CA HIS A 71 4.75 11.37 -17.34
C HIS A 71 3.40 11.11 -18.03
N SER A 72 2.60 10.22 -17.45
CA SER A 72 1.29 9.81 -17.98
C SER A 72 0.13 10.69 -17.48
N GLY A 73 0.35 11.47 -16.43
CA GLY A 73 -0.70 12.20 -15.71
C GLY A 73 -1.33 11.40 -14.56
N ASP A 74 -0.94 10.14 -14.37
CA ASP A 74 -1.31 9.31 -13.22
C ASP A 74 -0.02 8.90 -12.48
N ILE A 75 0.14 9.39 -11.25
CA ILE A 75 1.33 9.14 -10.39
C ILE A 75 1.58 7.64 -10.20
N ARG A 76 0.51 6.84 -10.12
CA ARG A 76 0.62 5.39 -9.94
C ARG A 76 1.14 4.73 -11.21
N VAL A 77 0.63 5.14 -12.38
CA VAL A 77 1.10 4.62 -13.67
C VAL A 77 2.55 5.02 -13.92
N ASP A 78 2.92 6.23 -13.54
CA ASP A 78 4.28 6.74 -13.66
C ASP A 78 5.27 5.89 -12.86
N VAL A 79 5.01 5.67 -11.55
CA VAL A 79 5.91 4.84 -10.72
C VAL A 79 5.90 3.38 -11.14
N GLN A 80 4.75 2.82 -11.54
CA GLN A 80 4.66 1.45 -12.04
C GLN A 80 5.57 1.23 -13.26
N SER A 81 5.51 2.18 -14.21
CA SER A 81 6.28 2.11 -15.45
C SER A 81 7.76 2.39 -15.22
N ALA A 82 8.08 3.46 -14.47
CA ALA A 82 9.45 3.85 -14.15
C ALA A 82 10.19 2.76 -13.36
N LEU A 83 9.51 2.05 -12.44
CA LEU A 83 10.09 0.91 -11.74
C LEU A 83 10.57 -0.18 -12.71
N ALA A 84 9.73 -0.62 -13.65
CA ALA A 84 10.09 -1.66 -14.60
C ALA A 84 11.29 -1.23 -15.49
N MET A 85 11.42 0.07 -15.76
CA MET A 85 12.54 0.63 -16.52
C MET A 85 13.86 0.67 -15.75
N LEU A 86 13.84 0.52 -14.42
CA LEU A 86 15.07 0.44 -13.62
C LEU A 86 15.88 -0.82 -13.93
N ALA A 87 15.24 -1.94 -14.30
CA ALA A 87 15.95 -3.18 -14.58
C ALA A 87 17.03 -3.01 -15.67
N PRO A 88 16.72 -2.52 -16.88
CA PRO A 88 17.75 -2.23 -17.87
C PRO A 88 18.61 -1.02 -17.51
N ALA A 89 18.07 0.01 -16.82
CA ALA A 89 18.82 1.22 -16.50
C ALA A 89 19.95 0.97 -15.47
N TYR A 90 19.71 0.10 -14.50
CA TYR A 90 20.63 -0.23 -13.42
C TYR A 90 21.25 -1.63 -13.53
N GLY A 91 20.86 -2.39 -14.55
CA GLY A 91 21.37 -3.74 -14.79
C GLY A 91 20.89 -4.76 -13.76
N PHE A 92 19.67 -4.59 -13.20
CA PHE A 92 19.09 -5.58 -12.31
C PHE A 92 18.92 -6.90 -13.06
N LYS A 93 19.46 -7.96 -12.49
CA LYS A 93 19.38 -9.30 -13.05
C LYS A 93 18.17 -10.04 -12.48
N ALA A 94 17.81 -11.12 -13.14
CA ALA A 94 16.85 -12.08 -12.63
C ALA A 94 17.24 -12.50 -11.19
N LEU A 95 16.28 -12.56 -10.27
CA LEU A 95 16.50 -13.02 -8.89
C LEU A 95 17.09 -14.44 -8.84
N LEU A 96 16.86 -15.24 -9.88
CA LEU A 96 17.44 -16.59 -10.02
C LEU A 96 18.96 -16.56 -10.20
N ASP A 97 19.50 -15.49 -10.79
CA ASP A 97 20.90 -15.40 -11.25
C ASP A 97 21.81 -14.59 -10.30
N ILE A 98 21.28 -14.16 -9.16
CA ILE A 98 21.99 -13.34 -8.16
C ILE A 98 21.89 -13.97 -6.77
N ASP A 99 22.77 -13.59 -5.86
CA ASP A 99 22.69 -13.98 -4.45
C ASP A 99 21.71 -13.08 -3.66
N ASP A 100 21.54 -13.39 -2.38
CA ASP A 100 20.65 -12.66 -1.49
C ASP A 100 21.12 -11.24 -1.18
N GLU A 101 22.43 -11.00 -1.19
CA GLU A 101 23.03 -9.70 -0.88
C GLU A 101 22.76 -8.72 -2.03
N GLN A 102 23.04 -9.13 -3.27
CA GLN A 102 22.71 -8.35 -4.46
C GLN A 102 21.19 -8.14 -4.57
N ALA A 103 20.37 -9.17 -4.30
CA ALA A 103 18.92 -9.02 -4.35
C ALA A 103 18.41 -7.99 -3.31
N ARG A 104 18.98 -7.98 -2.10
CA ARG A 104 18.66 -7.00 -1.07
C ARG A 104 19.04 -5.58 -1.51
N ASP A 105 20.21 -5.40 -2.11
CA ASP A 105 20.67 -4.08 -2.56
C ASP A 105 19.88 -3.56 -3.76
N ASP A 106 19.55 -4.42 -4.71
CA ASP A 106 18.66 -4.10 -5.83
C ASP A 106 17.27 -3.70 -5.31
N LEU A 107 16.74 -4.42 -4.31
CA LEU A 107 15.47 -4.09 -3.65
C LEU A 107 15.52 -2.74 -2.92
N ALA A 108 16.61 -2.45 -2.20
CA ALA A 108 16.78 -1.17 -1.51
C ALA A 108 16.81 -0.01 -2.51
N ARG A 109 17.57 -0.17 -3.59
CA ARG A 109 17.70 0.81 -4.67
C ARG A 109 16.37 1.02 -5.40
N ALA A 110 15.69 -0.05 -5.80
CA ALA A 110 14.38 0.04 -6.45
C ALA A 110 13.31 0.66 -5.54
N SER A 111 13.31 0.32 -4.25
CA SER A 111 12.36 0.86 -3.27
C SER A 111 12.52 2.37 -3.12
N VAL A 112 13.75 2.87 -2.89
CA VAL A 112 13.96 4.31 -2.74
C VAL A 112 13.72 5.08 -4.05
N MET A 113 14.00 4.46 -5.20
CA MET A 113 13.67 5.05 -6.49
C MET A 113 12.17 5.16 -6.71
N ALA A 114 11.36 4.19 -6.25
CA ALA A 114 9.90 4.31 -6.28
C ALA A 114 9.42 5.54 -5.50
N LEU A 115 9.97 5.78 -4.31
CA LEU A 115 9.67 6.99 -3.52
C LEU A 115 10.05 8.25 -4.30
N SER A 116 11.25 8.28 -4.89
CA SER A 116 11.73 9.39 -5.70
C SER A 116 10.82 9.69 -6.89
N PHE A 117 10.37 8.65 -7.60
CA PHE A 117 9.48 8.78 -8.75
C PHE A 117 8.09 9.28 -8.36
N VAL A 118 7.51 8.79 -7.26
CA VAL A 118 6.25 9.33 -6.75
C VAL A 118 6.38 10.80 -6.40
N ALA A 119 7.45 11.23 -5.73
CA ALA A 119 7.68 12.64 -5.41
C ALA A 119 7.84 13.51 -6.66
N GLN A 120 8.56 13.03 -7.68
CA GLN A 120 8.77 13.75 -8.94
C GLN A 120 7.48 13.88 -9.76
N SER A 121 6.72 12.79 -9.90
CA SER A 121 5.44 12.82 -10.61
C SER A 121 4.43 13.72 -9.89
N ALA A 122 4.37 13.65 -8.55
CA ALA A 122 3.49 14.51 -7.75
C ALA A 122 3.87 15.99 -7.76
N ARG A 123 5.16 16.32 -7.93
CA ARG A 123 5.60 17.70 -8.17
C ARG A 123 5.11 18.24 -9.51
N GLY A 124 4.99 17.35 -10.50
CA GLY A 124 4.50 17.66 -11.84
C GLY A 124 5.48 18.44 -12.69
N LEU A 125 5.14 18.58 -13.98
CA LEU A 125 5.95 19.26 -14.98
C LEU A 125 5.88 20.79 -14.93
N GLY A 126 4.93 21.35 -14.17
CA GLY A 126 4.73 22.79 -14.03
C GLY A 126 5.71 23.48 -13.09
N LEU A 127 6.53 22.72 -12.35
CA LEU A 127 7.53 23.24 -11.41
C LEU A 127 8.92 22.70 -11.77
N PRO A 128 9.99 23.51 -11.62
CA PRO A 128 11.35 23.02 -11.82
C PRO A 128 11.68 21.93 -10.80
N MET A 129 12.46 20.91 -11.17
CA MET A 129 12.93 19.90 -10.23
C MET A 129 13.69 20.54 -9.06
N VAL A 130 13.50 19.99 -7.86
CA VAL A 130 14.28 20.41 -6.68
C VAL A 130 15.72 19.92 -6.86
N PRO A 131 16.75 20.80 -6.74
CA PRO A 131 18.14 20.39 -6.89
C PRO A 131 18.50 19.26 -5.93
N GLN A 132 19.29 18.30 -6.39
CA GLN A 132 19.71 17.17 -5.55
C GLN A 132 20.42 17.64 -4.28
N SER A 133 21.22 18.71 -4.33
CA SER A 133 21.90 19.28 -3.15
C SER A 133 20.92 19.65 -2.04
N ARG A 134 19.75 20.20 -2.37
CA ARG A 134 18.69 20.52 -1.41
C ARG A 134 18.03 19.27 -0.85
N VAL A 135 17.82 18.25 -1.68
CA VAL A 135 17.34 16.94 -1.21
C VAL A 135 18.36 16.30 -0.27
N ASP A 136 19.66 16.51 -0.51
CA ASP A 136 20.73 15.92 0.29
C ASP A 136 20.91 16.54 1.67
N GLU A 137 20.38 17.74 1.91
CA GLU A 137 20.31 18.38 3.23
C GLU A 137 19.34 17.66 4.19
N ALA A 138 18.36 16.91 3.64
CA ALA A 138 17.40 16.17 4.43
C ALA A 138 18.02 14.95 5.14
N LYS A 139 17.58 14.72 6.38
CA LYS A 139 18.16 13.76 7.31
C LYS A 139 17.54 12.38 7.21
N THR A 140 16.28 12.28 6.78
CA THR A 140 15.55 11.01 6.67
C THR A 140 15.06 10.77 5.25
N ILE A 141 14.76 9.51 4.91
CA ILE A 141 14.20 9.14 3.60
C ILE A 141 12.84 9.81 3.34
N VAL A 142 12.01 9.95 4.38
CA VAL A 142 10.70 10.62 4.26
C VAL A 142 10.88 12.11 4.04
N GLU A 143 11.80 12.75 4.75
CA GLU A 143 12.12 14.16 4.52
C GLU A 143 12.68 14.38 3.11
N ARG A 144 13.54 13.50 2.61
CA ARG A 144 14.05 13.53 1.22
C ARG A 144 12.92 13.44 0.20
N PHE A 145 11.96 12.55 0.42
CA PHE A 145 10.74 12.46 -0.40
C PHE A 145 9.96 13.77 -0.39
N MET A 146 9.68 14.31 0.80
CA MET A 146 8.88 15.52 0.97
C MET A 146 9.58 16.75 0.39
N VAL A 147 10.91 16.87 0.53
CA VAL A 147 11.71 17.92 -0.11
C VAL A 147 11.69 17.76 -1.63
N ARG A 148 11.84 16.55 -2.17
CA ARG A 148 11.79 16.33 -3.62
C ARG A 148 10.42 16.69 -4.21
N TRP A 149 9.34 16.46 -3.47
CA TRP A 149 7.98 16.81 -3.87
C TRP A 149 7.71 18.32 -3.72
N ARG A 150 7.84 18.85 -2.50
CA ARG A 150 7.38 20.20 -2.11
C ARG A 150 8.46 21.28 -2.17
N GLY A 151 9.73 20.91 -2.18
CA GLY A 151 10.86 21.83 -2.01
C GLY A 151 11.08 22.17 -0.53
N GLU A 152 10.09 22.79 0.11
CA GLU A 152 10.17 23.23 1.51
C GLU A 152 8.98 22.66 2.33
N PRO A 153 9.01 21.38 2.71
CA PRO A 153 7.91 20.78 3.45
C PRO A 153 7.86 21.24 4.91
N ASP A 154 6.65 21.38 5.45
CA ASP A 154 6.46 21.55 6.90
C ASP A 154 6.99 20.32 7.65
N PRO A 155 7.85 20.46 8.69
CA PRO A 155 8.31 19.36 9.51
C PRO A 155 7.19 18.50 10.13
N LYS A 156 6.03 19.08 10.46
CA LYS A 156 4.85 18.34 10.92
C LYS A 156 4.29 17.44 9.81
N HIS A 157 4.31 17.87 8.54
CA HIS A 157 3.88 17.03 7.42
C HIS A 157 4.86 15.87 7.20
N VAL A 158 6.17 16.11 7.35
CA VAL A 158 7.18 15.04 7.31
C VAL A 158 6.91 13.98 8.39
N LYS A 159 6.62 14.40 9.63
CA LYS A 159 6.26 13.49 10.73
C LYS A 159 4.97 12.71 10.46
N ALA A 160 3.96 13.37 9.91
CA ALA A 160 2.69 12.75 9.51
C ALA A 160 2.90 11.64 8.47
N ILE A 161 3.69 11.91 7.42
CA ILE A 161 4.00 10.93 6.38
C ILE A 161 4.85 9.78 6.91
N ASP A 162 5.82 10.04 7.79
CA ASP A 162 6.66 8.99 8.39
C ASP A 162 5.85 8.02 9.27
N ALA A 163 4.93 8.57 10.08
CA ALA A 163 3.99 7.77 10.86
C ALA A 163 3.04 6.95 9.97
N TYR A 164 2.48 7.59 8.93
CA TYR A 164 1.62 6.91 7.95
C TYR A 164 2.36 5.76 7.27
N TRP A 165 3.53 6.01 6.68
CA TRP A 165 4.30 4.98 5.99
C TRP A 165 4.73 3.85 6.91
N THR A 166 5.13 4.15 8.14
CA THR A 166 5.46 3.11 9.13
C THR A 166 4.25 2.23 9.46
N SER A 167 3.08 2.84 9.72
CA SER A 167 1.85 2.08 10.00
C SER A 167 1.39 1.21 8.83
N ALA A 168 1.70 1.63 7.60
CA ALA A 168 1.29 1.00 6.36
C ALA A 168 2.39 0.13 5.73
N ALA A 169 3.55 -0.01 6.39
CA ALA A 169 4.74 -0.61 5.81
C ALA A 169 4.57 -2.10 5.46
N GLU A 170 3.81 -2.87 6.25
CA GLU A 170 3.49 -4.29 6.02
C GLU A 170 2.15 -4.72 6.64
N HIS A 171 1.43 -5.63 5.97
CA HIS A 171 0.15 -6.14 6.45
C HIS A 171 -0.20 -7.54 5.89
N GLY A 172 0.74 -8.47 6.03
CA GLY A 172 0.64 -9.86 5.56
C GLY A 172 0.38 -10.03 4.07
N MET A 173 -0.32 -11.12 3.74
CA MET A 173 -0.50 -11.61 2.38
C MET A 173 -1.67 -10.93 1.64
N ASN A 174 -1.69 -9.60 1.62
CA ASN A 174 -2.62 -8.83 0.78
C ASN A 174 -2.30 -8.99 -0.73
N ALA A 175 -3.23 -8.56 -1.60
CA ALA A 175 -3.17 -8.86 -3.03
C ALA A 175 -1.88 -8.37 -3.73
N SER A 176 -1.36 -7.20 -3.36
CA SER A 176 -0.13 -6.67 -3.94
C SER A 176 1.12 -7.39 -3.43
N THR A 177 1.17 -7.74 -2.14
CA THR A 177 2.22 -8.64 -1.60
C THR A 177 2.23 -9.97 -2.34
N PHE A 178 1.06 -10.60 -2.46
CA PHE A 178 0.91 -11.89 -3.12
C PHE A 178 1.36 -11.82 -4.57
N THR A 179 0.99 -10.76 -5.28
CA THR A 179 1.43 -10.49 -6.66
C THR A 179 2.95 -10.36 -6.75
N ALA A 180 3.58 -9.58 -5.85
CA ALA A 180 5.03 -9.42 -5.79
C ALA A 180 5.73 -10.78 -5.62
N ARG A 181 5.23 -11.63 -4.72
CA ARG A 181 5.76 -12.99 -4.51
C ARG A 181 5.53 -13.91 -5.69
N VAL A 182 4.37 -13.86 -6.34
CA VAL A 182 4.12 -14.65 -7.56
C VAL A 182 5.14 -14.29 -8.64
N ILE A 183 5.38 -13.01 -8.91
CA ILE A 183 6.38 -12.58 -9.90
C ILE A 183 7.78 -13.02 -9.47
N ALA A 184 8.19 -12.74 -8.22
CA ALA A 184 9.49 -13.14 -7.71
C ALA A 184 9.71 -14.67 -7.77
N SER A 185 8.65 -15.47 -7.59
CA SER A 185 8.72 -16.94 -7.68
C SER A 185 9.08 -17.47 -9.07
N THR A 186 8.94 -16.65 -10.11
CA THR A 186 9.36 -16.98 -11.47
C THR A 186 10.86 -16.78 -11.69
N GLY A 187 11.55 -16.13 -10.75
CA GLY A 187 12.95 -15.72 -10.88
C GLY A 187 13.15 -14.38 -11.57
N ALA A 188 12.09 -13.64 -11.90
CA ALA A 188 12.18 -12.28 -12.46
C ALA A 188 12.98 -11.32 -11.57
N ASP A 189 13.45 -10.21 -12.14
CA ASP A 189 14.16 -9.17 -11.39
C ASP A 189 13.25 -8.42 -10.39
N VAL A 190 13.87 -7.72 -9.45
CA VAL A 190 13.17 -7.03 -8.36
C VAL A 190 12.26 -5.90 -8.84
N ALA A 191 12.64 -5.24 -9.94
CA ALA A 191 11.91 -4.11 -10.50
C ALA A 191 10.60 -4.57 -11.15
N ALA A 192 10.63 -5.71 -11.86
CA ALA A 192 9.43 -6.37 -12.38
C ALA A 192 8.46 -6.76 -11.26
N ALA A 193 8.97 -7.35 -10.16
CA ALA A 193 8.15 -7.74 -9.02
C ALA A 193 7.49 -6.54 -8.32
N LEU A 194 8.26 -5.47 -8.05
CA LEU A 194 7.73 -4.23 -7.47
C LEU A 194 6.73 -3.54 -8.41
N SER A 195 7.02 -3.45 -9.71
CA SER A 195 6.10 -2.89 -10.71
C SER A 195 4.77 -3.63 -10.75
N GLY A 196 4.78 -4.97 -10.76
CA GLY A 196 3.56 -5.76 -10.69
C GLY A 196 2.78 -5.56 -9.39
N ALA A 197 3.48 -5.39 -8.27
CA ALA A 197 2.86 -5.06 -6.98
C ALA A 197 2.11 -3.72 -7.01
N VAL A 198 2.68 -2.70 -7.68
CA VAL A 198 1.99 -1.40 -7.93
C VAL A 198 0.72 -1.62 -8.76
N GLY A 199 0.79 -2.46 -9.80
CA GLY A 199 -0.37 -2.82 -10.62
C GLY A 199 -1.51 -3.44 -9.82
N ALA A 200 -1.20 -4.34 -8.88
CA ALA A 200 -2.21 -4.93 -7.99
C ALA A 200 -2.73 -3.93 -6.93
N MET A 201 -1.86 -3.04 -6.42
CA MET A 201 -2.21 -1.99 -5.45
C MET A 201 -3.24 -1.00 -6.01
N SER A 202 -3.21 -0.74 -7.32
CA SER A 202 -4.12 0.23 -7.94
C SER A 202 -5.58 -0.20 -8.00
N GLY A 203 -5.87 -1.48 -7.72
CA GLY A 203 -7.24 -1.97 -7.72
C GLY A 203 -8.08 -1.22 -6.67
N PRO A 204 -9.30 -0.75 -7.00
CA PRO A 204 -10.13 0.00 -6.06
C PRO A 204 -10.57 -0.83 -4.84
N LEU A 205 -10.53 -2.17 -4.94
CA LEU A 205 -10.78 -3.10 -3.83
C LEU A 205 -9.54 -3.34 -2.94
N HIS A 206 -8.42 -2.67 -3.24
CA HIS A 206 -7.19 -2.70 -2.45
C HIS A 206 -6.85 -1.29 -1.95
N GLY A 207 -6.21 -0.45 -2.76
CA GLY A 207 -5.68 0.86 -2.33
C GLY A 207 -6.60 2.08 -2.46
N GLY A 208 -7.88 1.91 -2.84
CA GLY A 208 -8.77 3.01 -3.26
C GLY A 208 -9.71 3.61 -2.20
N ALA A 209 -9.67 3.11 -0.96
CA ALA A 209 -10.67 3.44 0.07
C ALA A 209 -10.51 4.83 0.76
N PRO A 210 -9.31 5.37 1.05
CA PRO A 210 -9.18 6.56 1.89
C PRO A 210 -9.82 7.85 1.30
N ALA A 211 -9.89 7.99 -0.03
CA ALA A 211 -10.48 9.18 -0.65
C ALA A 211 -11.98 9.36 -0.28
N ARG A 212 -12.69 8.26 -0.02
CA ARG A 212 -14.12 8.32 0.36
C ARG A 212 -14.33 8.71 1.82
N VAL A 213 -13.33 8.52 2.68
CA VAL A 213 -13.39 8.94 4.09
C VAL A 213 -13.38 10.46 4.19
N LEU A 214 -12.57 11.16 3.40
CA LEU A 214 -12.54 12.63 3.41
C LEU A 214 -13.90 13.25 3.08
N HIS A 215 -14.60 12.70 2.10
CA HIS A 215 -15.95 13.15 1.74
C HIS A 215 -16.94 13.00 2.91
N MET A 216 -16.77 11.97 3.74
CA MET A 216 -17.59 11.80 4.94
C MET A 216 -17.28 12.86 6.00
N ILE A 217 -15.99 13.14 6.23
CA ILE A 217 -15.55 14.18 7.17
C ILE A 217 -16.08 15.55 6.74
N GLU A 218 -15.93 15.91 5.46
CA GLU A 218 -16.47 17.13 4.86
C GLU A 218 -17.99 17.23 4.99
N GLY A 219 -18.70 16.11 4.80
CA GLY A 219 -20.14 16.05 5.00
C GLY A 219 -20.55 16.35 6.44
N VAL A 220 -19.76 15.91 7.43
CA VAL A 220 -19.99 16.25 8.84
C VAL A 220 -19.65 17.71 9.12
N GLU A 221 -18.56 18.25 8.56
CA GLU A 221 -18.21 19.69 8.69
C GLU A 221 -19.36 20.58 8.19
N GLN A 222 -19.96 20.23 7.05
CA GLN A 222 -21.07 20.97 6.46
C GLN A 222 -22.37 20.83 7.26
N LEU A 223 -22.66 19.64 7.79
CA LEU A 223 -23.90 19.38 8.53
C LEU A 223 -23.84 19.87 9.98
N GLY A 224 -22.65 19.87 10.60
CA GLY A 224 -22.44 20.20 12.01
C GLY A 224 -22.90 19.13 13.01
N ASP A 225 -23.32 17.95 12.53
CA ASP A 225 -23.86 16.86 13.36
C ASP A 225 -23.44 15.49 12.81
N ALA A 226 -22.44 14.87 13.46
CA ALA A 226 -21.91 13.57 13.09
C ALA A 226 -22.96 12.44 13.20
N LYS A 227 -23.81 12.47 14.24
CA LYS A 227 -24.82 11.42 14.47
C LYS A 227 -25.86 11.44 13.38
N LYS A 228 -26.38 12.62 13.05
CA LYS A 228 -27.36 12.80 11.97
C LYS A 228 -26.77 12.45 10.60
N TYR A 229 -25.50 12.79 10.36
CA TYR A 229 -24.82 12.41 9.12
C TYR A 229 -24.76 10.89 8.95
N VAL A 230 -24.25 10.19 9.97
CA VAL A 230 -24.09 8.73 9.98
C VAL A 230 -25.43 8.01 9.79
N GLN A 231 -26.47 8.44 10.52
CA GLN A 231 -27.81 7.87 10.41
C GLN A 231 -28.36 8.03 8.99
N SER A 232 -28.26 9.24 8.43
CA SER A 232 -28.70 9.54 7.05
C SER A 232 -28.02 8.65 6.01
N GLU A 233 -26.71 8.42 6.12
CA GLU A 233 -25.99 7.57 5.17
C GLU A 233 -26.39 6.09 5.28
N LEU A 234 -26.54 5.59 6.51
CA LEU A 234 -26.95 4.20 6.72
C LEU A 234 -28.42 3.97 6.34
N ASP A 235 -29.31 4.94 6.53
CA ASP A 235 -30.73 4.86 6.13
C ASP A 235 -30.90 4.83 4.62
N LYS A 236 -29.99 5.45 3.86
CA LYS A 236 -29.93 5.34 2.39
C LYS A 236 -29.35 3.99 1.91
N GLY A 237 -28.90 3.13 2.82
CA GLY A 237 -28.23 1.87 2.50
C GLY A 237 -26.76 2.04 2.08
N ASN A 238 -26.15 3.21 2.28
CA ASN A 238 -24.75 3.43 1.99
C ASN A 238 -23.86 2.72 3.02
N ARG A 239 -22.62 2.39 2.61
CA ARG A 239 -21.60 1.84 3.51
C ARG A 239 -20.72 2.97 4.03
N LEU A 240 -20.45 2.98 5.33
CA LEU A 240 -19.47 3.88 5.93
C LEU A 240 -18.06 3.39 5.59
N MET A 241 -17.33 4.17 4.81
CA MET A 241 -15.94 3.89 4.47
C MET A 241 -15.07 4.19 5.68
N GLY A 242 -14.05 3.35 5.93
CA GLY A 242 -13.22 3.47 7.13
C GLY A 242 -13.63 2.55 8.29
N PHE A 243 -14.69 1.75 8.13
CA PHE A 243 -15.22 0.88 9.19
C PHE A 243 -15.36 -0.58 8.72
N GLY A 244 -14.94 -1.49 9.60
CA GLY A 244 -14.86 -2.93 9.35
C GLY A 244 -13.53 -3.35 8.74
N HIS A 245 -13.10 -4.57 9.07
CA HIS A 245 -11.82 -5.13 8.64
C HIS A 245 -11.96 -6.64 8.35
N ARG A 246 -11.22 -7.19 7.37
CA ARG A 246 -11.25 -8.63 7.03
C ARG A 246 -10.43 -9.50 8.00
N VAL A 247 -9.33 -8.96 8.51
CA VAL A 247 -8.40 -9.63 9.43
C VAL A 247 -8.76 -9.39 10.90
N TYR A 248 -8.77 -8.12 11.36
CA TYR A 248 -9.03 -7.79 12.76
C TYR A 248 -10.49 -7.95 13.16
N ARG A 249 -10.68 -8.49 14.37
CA ARG A 249 -11.95 -8.56 15.09
C ARG A 249 -12.08 -7.53 16.21
N ALA A 250 -11.14 -6.58 16.28
CA ALA A 250 -11.14 -5.45 17.21
C ALA A 250 -10.64 -4.18 16.47
N GLU A 251 -10.35 -3.12 17.23
CA GLU A 251 -9.73 -1.90 16.70
C GLU A 251 -8.42 -2.24 15.97
N ASP A 252 -8.25 -1.69 14.77
CA ASP A 252 -7.00 -1.81 14.01
C ASP A 252 -5.89 -1.02 14.71
N PRO A 253 -4.76 -1.65 15.11
CA PRO A 253 -3.68 -0.95 15.80
C PRO A 253 -3.09 0.19 14.94
N ARG A 254 -3.19 0.09 13.60
CA ARG A 254 -2.77 1.16 12.70
C ARG A 254 -3.71 2.37 12.78
N ALA A 255 -5.02 2.14 12.92
CA ALA A 255 -5.98 3.22 13.12
C ALA A 255 -5.68 3.96 14.43
N ARG A 256 -5.36 3.23 15.50
CA ARG A 256 -5.00 3.80 16.81
C ARG A 256 -3.75 4.68 16.74
N VAL A 257 -2.65 4.21 16.14
CA VAL A 257 -1.42 5.02 16.03
C VAL A 257 -1.62 6.25 15.15
N LEU A 258 -2.40 6.15 14.07
CA LEU A 258 -2.68 7.31 13.21
C LEU A 258 -3.61 8.32 13.88
N ARG A 259 -4.59 7.88 14.68
CA ARG A 259 -5.39 8.77 15.53
C ARG A 259 -4.51 9.52 16.52
N ARG A 260 -3.60 8.81 17.21
CA ARG A 260 -2.62 9.41 18.13
C ARG A 260 -1.77 10.45 17.42
N THR A 261 -1.21 10.12 16.26
CA THR A 261 -0.40 11.04 15.47
C THR A 261 -1.18 12.27 15.01
N ALA A 262 -2.42 12.10 14.52
CA ALA A 262 -3.27 13.23 14.13
C ALA A 262 -3.52 14.19 15.31
N LYS A 263 -3.72 13.65 16.51
CA LYS A 263 -3.87 14.44 17.74
C LYS A 263 -2.58 15.18 18.12
N GLU A 264 -1.45 14.47 18.15
CA GLU A 264 -0.14 15.03 18.53
C GLU A 264 0.36 16.12 17.59
N LEU A 265 -0.08 16.10 16.33
CA LEU A 265 0.30 17.09 15.32
C LEU A 265 -0.68 18.27 15.23
N ASP A 266 -1.75 18.27 16.03
CA ASP A 266 -2.85 19.24 16.00
C ASP A 266 -3.55 19.28 14.62
N ALA A 267 -3.85 18.12 14.04
CA ALA A 267 -4.52 18.06 12.74
C ALA A 267 -5.88 18.79 12.78
N PRO A 268 -6.17 19.77 11.90
CA PRO A 268 -7.37 20.60 11.98
C PRO A 268 -8.69 19.82 12.00
N ARG A 269 -8.73 18.70 11.27
CA ARG A 269 -9.91 17.82 11.16
C ARG A 269 -10.01 16.76 12.26
N TYR A 270 -9.11 16.75 13.25
CA TYR A 270 -9.08 15.73 14.30
C TYR A 270 -10.41 15.64 15.06
N GLU A 271 -10.94 16.76 15.56
CA GLU A 271 -12.17 16.78 16.36
C GLU A 271 -13.38 16.27 15.58
N VAL A 272 -13.53 16.71 14.33
CA VAL A 272 -14.63 16.27 13.46
C VAL A 272 -14.49 14.79 13.12
N ALA A 273 -13.27 14.33 12.81
CA ALA A 273 -13.00 12.92 12.56
C ALA A 273 -13.26 12.05 13.80
N GLN A 274 -12.93 12.53 15.01
CA GLN A 274 -13.21 11.80 16.25
C GLN A 274 -14.72 11.73 16.54
N ALA A 275 -15.46 12.82 16.31
CA ALA A 275 -16.91 12.85 16.47
C ALA A 275 -17.61 11.89 15.49
N LEU A 276 -17.17 11.88 14.22
CA LEU A 276 -17.66 10.95 13.20
C LEU A 276 -17.31 9.49 13.52
N GLU A 277 -16.09 9.20 13.97
CA GLU A 277 -15.68 7.86 14.41
C GLU A 277 -16.61 7.35 15.51
N THR A 278 -16.83 8.16 16.54
CA THR A 278 -17.67 7.80 17.69
C THR A 278 -19.10 7.53 17.25
N ALA A 279 -19.70 8.45 16.49
CA ALA A 279 -21.06 8.31 15.98
C ALA A 279 -21.23 7.08 15.08
N ALA A 280 -20.26 6.82 14.21
CA ALA A 280 -20.27 5.67 13.31
C ALA A 280 -20.21 4.35 14.06
N LEU A 281 -19.31 4.22 15.05
CA LEU A 281 -19.19 2.99 15.86
C LEU A 281 -20.46 2.72 16.68
N GLU A 282 -21.02 3.75 17.33
CA GLU A 282 -22.28 3.65 18.09
C GLU A 282 -23.43 3.15 17.19
N GLU A 283 -23.65 3.79 16.04
CA GLU A 283 -24.75 3.49 15.14
C GLU A 283 -24.58 2.12 14.44
N LEU A 284 -23.34 1.79 14.02
CA LEU A 284 -23.04 0.49 13.41
C LEU A 284 -23.27 -0.66 14.40
N HIS A 285 -22.86 -0.49 15.67
CA HIS A 285 -23.11 -1.48 16.71
C HIS A 285 -24.60 -1.63 17.00
N ALA A 286 -25.34 -0.52 17.11
CA ALA A 286 -26.79 -0.55 17.33
C ALA A 286 -27.55 -1.29 16.22
N ARG A 287 -27.17 -1.09 14.95
CA ARG A 287 -27.82 -1.76 13.80
C ARG A 287 -27.36 -3.21 13.60
N LYS A 288 -26.15 -3.57 14.04
CA LYS A 288 -25.53 -4.87 13.80
C LYS A 288 -24.80 -5.38 15.06
N PRO A 289 -25.52 -5.69 16.15
CA PRO A 289 -24.91 -6.02 17.44
C PRO A 289 -24.03 -7.29 17.37
N ASP A 290 -24.38 -8.24 16.50
CA ASP A 290 -23.65 -9.50 16.33
C ASP A 290 -22.40 -9.38 15.44
N ARG A 291 -22.11 -8.19 14.89
CA ARG A 291 -20.96 -7.95 14.01
C ARG A 291 -20.01 -6.95 14.63
N VAL A 292 -18.75 -7.36 14.80
CA VAL A 292 -17.70 -6.42 15.20
C VAL A 292 -17.32 -5.55 14.00
N LEU A 293 -17.71 -4.28 14.05
CA LEU A 293 -17.34 -3.26 13.07
C LEU A 293 -16.53 -2.19 13.81
N ALA A 294 -15.21 -2.25 13.66
CA ALA A 294 -14.28 -1.29 14.25
C ALA A 294 -13.69 -0.37 13.17
N THR A 295 -13.11 0.75 13.59
CA THR A 295 -12.36 1.63 12.69
C THR A 295 -11.16 0.89 12.10
N ASN A 296 -10.97 1.03 10.79
CA ASN A 296 -9.80 0.49 10.09
C ASN A 296 -8.76 1.59 9.80
N VAL A 297 -7.58 1.17 9.35
CA VAL A 297 -6.47 2.09 9.06
C VAL A 297 -6.86 3.20 8.09
N GLU A 298 -7.72 2.91 7.11
CA GLU A 298 -8.06 3.84 6.05
C GLU A 298 -8.76 5.11 6.56
N TYR A 299 -9.47 5.02 7.70
CA TYR A 299 -10.14 6.16 8.31
C TYR A 299 -9.16 7.24 8.76
N TRP A 300 -8.27 6.90 9.70
CA TRP A 300 -7.28 7.84 10.22
C TRP A 300 -6.14 8.11 9.25
N ALA A 301 -5.86 7.21 8.31
CA ALA A 301 -4.95 7.48 7.20
C ALA A 301 -5.43 8.66 6.35
N ALA A 302 -6.74 8.74 6.05
CA ALA A 302 -7.28 9.87 5.29
C ALA A 302 -7.03 11.20 6.01
N VAL A 303 -7.25 11.26 7.32
CA VAL A 303 -7.03 12.46 8.15
C VAL A 303 -5.54 12.86 8.17
N VAL A 304 -4.64 11.90 8.37
CA VAL A 304 -3.19 12.16 8.43
C VAL A 304 -2.64 12.59 7.06
N LEU A 305 -3.11 11.98 5.98
CA LEU A 305 -2.69 12.35 4.62
C LEU A 305 -3.23 13.72 4.20
N ASP A 306 -4.47 14.03 4.55
CA ASP A 306 -5.08 15.34 4.32
C ASP A 306 -4.38 16.44 5.13
N PHE A 307 -4.03 16.18 6.39
CA PHE A 307 -3.21 17.07 7.20
C PHE A 307 -1.86 17.37 6.54
N ALA A 308 -1.23 16.37 5.91
CA ALA A 308 0.01 16.55 5.15
C ALA A 308 -0.20 17.12 3.73
N GLU A 309 -1.42 17.62 3.44
CA GLU A 309 -1.86 18.17 2.16
C GLU A 309 -1.71 17.22 0.97
N VAL A 310 -1.77 15.91 1.20
CA VAL A 310 -1.74 14.93 0.12
C VAL A 310 -3.08 14.98 -0.62
N PRO A 311 -3.09 15.25 -1.94
CA PRO A 311 -4.35 15.25 -2.67
C PRO A 311 -4.90 13.82 -2.81
N SER A 312 -6.22 13.68 -2.83
CA SER A 312 -6.88 12.36 -2.79
C SER A 312 -6.48 11.41 -3.93
N HIS A 313 -6.19 11.93 -5.12
CA HIS A 313 -5.70 11.13 -6.26
C HIS A 313 -4.29 10.55 -6.05
N MET A 314 -3.54 11.02 -5.03
CA MET A 314 -2.19 10.55 -4.68
C MET A 314 -2.20 9.54 -3.53
N PHE A 315 -3.33 9.30 -2.86
CA PHE A 315 -3.42 8.40 -1.69
C PHE A 315 -2.91 6.98 -1.98
N THR A 316 -3.33 6.39 -3.09
CA THR A 316 -2.84 5.06 -3.50
C THR A 316 -1.33 5.06 -3.77
N SER A 317 -0.77 6.16 -4.28
CA SER A 317 0.67 6.30 -4.49
C SER A 317 1.43 6.46 -3.17
N MET A 318 0.86 7.15 -2.18
CA MET A 318 1.44 7.21 -0.83
C MET A 318 1.41 5.85 -0.14
N PHE A 319 0.35 5.07 -0.34
CA PHE A 319 0.29 3.70 0.18
C PHE A 319 1.31 2.80 -0.53
N THR A 320 1.48 2.98 -1.85
CA THR A 320 2.53 2.31 -2.63
C THR A 320 3.92 2.59 -2.06
N CYS A 321 4.23 3.84 -1.72
CA CYS A 321 5.48 4.22 -1.07
C CYS A 321 5.72 3.43 0.22
N ALA A 322 4.74 3.42 1.13
CA ALA A 322 4.83 2.66 2.38
C ALA A 322 5.07 1.16 2.14
N ARG A 323 4.31 0.56 1.22
CA ARG A 323 4.30 -0.88 0.98
C ARG A 323 5.55 -1.41 0.28
N THR A 324 6.38 -0.54 -0.28
CA THR A 324 7.70 -0.95 -0.80
C THR A 324 8.53 -1.70 0.23
N ALA A 325 8.43 -1.36 1.52
CA ALA A 325 9.14 -2.05 2.59
C ALA A 325 8.77 -3.53 2.70
N GLY A 326 7.48 -3.80 2.87
CA GLY A 326 7.05 -5.17 3.02
C GLY A 326 7.03 -5.96 1.71
N TRP A 327 6.81 -5.32 0.56
CA TRP A 327 7.04 -5.98 -0.74
C TRP A 327 8.48 -6.43 -0.90
N ALA A 328 9.45 -5.57 -0.57
CA ALA A 328 10.87 -5.94 -0.62
C ALA A 328 11.18 -7.11 0.32
N ALA A 329 10.69 -7.07 1.55
CA ALA A 329 10.87 -8.16 2.51
C ALA A 329 10.31 -9.49 1.97
N HIS A 330 9.09 -9.46 1.43
CA HIS A 330 8.43 -10.66 0.89
C HIS A 330 9.04 -11.15 -0.42
N ILE A 331 9.59 -10.27 -1.27
CA ILE A 331 10.34 -10.66 -2.48
C ILE A 331 11.63 -11.40 -2.07
N LEU A 332 12.38 -10.87 -1.11
CA LEU A 332 13.61 -11.50 -0.62
C LEU A 332 13.32 -12.84 0.06
N GLU A 333 12.28 -12.93 0.88
CA GLU A 333 11.83 -14.19 1.48
C GLU A 333 11.36 -15.20 0.43
N GLN A 334 10.70 -14.74 -0.64
CA GLN A 334 10.30 -15.60 -1.76
C GLN A 334 11.50 -16.13 -2.54
N LYS A 335 12.53 -15.30 -2.76
CA LYS A 335 13.80 -15.75 -3.37
C LYS A 335 14.43 -16.89 -2.55
N ARG A 336 14.54 -16.72 -1.24
CA ARG A 336 15.06 -17.75 -0.32
C ARG A 336 14.22 -19.02 -0.31
N THR A 337 12.91 -18.88 -0.46
CA THR A 337 11.99 -20.02 -0.57
C THR A 337 12.28 -20.85 -1.83
N GLY A 338 12.64 -20.21 -2.96
CA GLY A 338 13.08 -20.90 -4.18
C GLY A 338 12.02 -21.80 -4.83
N ARG A 339 10.72 -21.50 -4.64
CA ARG A 339 9.60 -22.30 -5.18
C ARG A 339 8.69 -21.46 -6.05
N LEU A 340 8.43 -21.94 -7.28
CA LEU A 340 7.49 -21.34 -8.22
C LEU A 340 6.04 -21.42 -7.68
N VAL A 341 5.34 -20.30 -7.69
CA VAL A 341 3.92 -20.21 -7.34
C VAL A 341 3.09 -20.43 -8.60
N ARG A 342 2.59 -21.66 -8.80
CA ARG A 342 1.81 -22.04 -9.99
C ARG A 342 0.63 -22.93 -9.60
N PRO A 343 -0.52 -22.33 -9.24
CA PRO A 343 -1.74 -23.11 -8.98
C PRO A 343 -2.31 -23.70 -10.28
N SER A 344 -3.18 -24.70 -10.14
CA SER A 344 -4.00 -25.25 -11.21
C SER A 344 -5.41 -24.64 -11.21
N ALA A 345 -6.16 -24.89 -12.28
CA ALA A 345 -7.56 -24.51 -12.39
C ALA A 345 -8.40 -25.69 -12.89
N ASN A 346 -9.65 -25.77 -12.46
CA ASN A 346 -10.62 -26.72 -13.00
C ASN A 346 -11.22 -26.14 -14.29
N TYR A 347 -10.99 -26.80 -15.42
CA TYR A 347 -11.61 -26.40 -16.69
C TYR A 347 -13.09 -26.75 -16.70
N THR A 348 -13.95 -25.75 -16.79
CA THR A 348 -15.42 -25.87 -16.85
C THR A 348 -15.99 -25.32 -18.16
N GLY A 349 -15.15 -25.18 -19.18
CA GLY A 349 -15.54 -24.74 -20.52
C GLY A 349 -16.19 -25.87 -21.34
N PRO A 350 -16.48 -25.59 -22.63
CA PRO A 350 -17.06 -26.58 -23.54
C PRO A 350 -16.22 -27.86 -23.64
N ALA A 351 -16.87 -29.02 -23.82
CA ALA A 351 -16.20 -30.25 -24.17
C ALA A 351 -15.51 -30.13 -25.55
N THR A 352 -14.70 -31.14 -25.91
CA THR A 352 -14.09 -31.25 -27.23
C THR A 352 -15.16 -31.12 -28.31
N ARG A 353 -14.97 -30.16 -29.23
CA ARG A 353 -15.85 -29.90 -30.37
C ARG A 353 -15.00 -29.56 -31.61
N PRO A 354 -15.46 -29.86 -32.84
CA PRO A 354 -14.75 -29.48 -34.07
C PRO A 354 -14.71 -27.96 -34.25
N LEU A 355 -13.76 -27.49 -35.06
CA LEU A 355 -13.61 -26.06 -35.39
C LEU A 355 -14.91 -25.48 -35.97
N SER A 356 -15.64 -26.25 -36.78
CA SER A 356 -16.91 -25.86 -37.40
C SER A 356 -18.00 -25.44 -36.40
N ASP A 357 -17.94 -25.96 -35.17
CA ASP A 357 -18.94 -25.69 -34.13
C ASP A 357 -18.63 -24.41 -33.34
N VAL A 358 -17.52 -23.74 -33.66
CA VAL A 358 -17.17 -22.43 -33.10
C VAL A 358 -17.93 -21.36 -33.90
N PRO A 359 -18.74 -20.49 -33.26
CA PRO A 359 -19.41 -19.40 -33.95
C PRO A 359 -18.41 -18.51 -34.73
N GLY A 360 -18.70 -18.23 -35.99
CA GLY A 360 -17.82 -17.47 -36.90
C GLY A 360 -16.74 -18.30 -37.60
N ALA A 361 -16.66 -19.62 -37.34
CA ALA A 361 -15.63 -20.47 -37.96
C ALA A 361 -15.71 -20.49 -39.49
N ALA A 362 -16.90 -20.48 -40.08
CA ALA A 362 -17.04 -20.52 -41.53
C ALA A 362 -16.45 -19.27 -42.23
N GLU A 363 -16.66 -18.09 -41.64
CA GLU A 363 -16.15 -16.81 -42.14
C GLU A 363 -14.63 -16.71 -42.05
N VAL A 364 -14.05 -17.26 -40.98
CA VAL A 364 -12.59 -17.19 -40.73
C VAL A 364 -11.84 -18.32 -41.42
N ALA A 365 -12.42 -19.52 -41.50
CA ALA A 365 -11.77 -20.69 -42.08
C ALA A 365 -11.96 -20.83 -43.59
N GLY A 366 -12.64 -19.88 -44.24
CA GLY A 366 -12.91 -19.91 -45.68
C GLY A 366 -13.79 -21.09 -46.10
N LEU A 367 -14.73 -21.48 -45.24
CA LEU A 367 -15.69 -22.57 -45.51
C LEU A 367 -16.97 -22.06 -46.20
N ILE A 368 -16.89 -20.91 -46.87
CA ILE A 368 -17.98 -20.31 -47.67
C ILE A 368 -17.56 -20.25 -49.13
#